data_AF-A0A7J8D6J2-F1
#
_entry.id   AF-A0A7J8D6J2-F1
#
_cell.length_a   1.000
_cell.length_b   1.000
_cell.length_c   1.000
_cell.angle_alpha   90.00
_cell.angle_beta   90.00
_cell.angle_gamma   90.00
#
_symmetry.space_group_name_H-M   'P 1'
#
loop_
_entity.id
_entity.type
_entity.pdbx_description
1 polymer ?
#
loop_
_entity_poly.entity_id
_entity_poly.type
_entity_poly.pdbx_seq_one_letter_code
_entity_poly.pdbx_strand_id
1 'polypeptide(L)'
;MAASAVEKNSKKKTEKKLAAREEAKLLAGFMGVMNNMRKQKTLCDVILMVQERKIPAHRVVLAAASHFFNLMFTTNMLESKSFEVELKDAEPDIIEQLVEFAYTARISVNSNNVQSLLDAANQYQIEPVKKMCVDFLKEQVDASNCLGISVLAECLDCPELKATADDFIHQHFTEVYKTDEFLQLDVKRVTHLLNQDTLTVRAEDQVYDAAVRWLKYDEPNRQPFMVDILAKVRFPLISKNFLSKTVQAEPLIQDNPECLKMVISKLP
;
A
#
# COMPACT_ATOMS: atom_id res chain seq x y z
N MET A 1 37.75 -23.32 30.58
CA MET A 1 36.35 -23.12 31.07
C MET A 1 35.40 -22.51 30.03
N ALA A 2 35.86 -21.65 29.10
CA ALA A 2 34.98 -21.04 28.08
C ALA A 2 34.34 -22.03 27.08
N ALA A 3 35.05 -23.06 26.63
CA ALA A 3 34.54 -24.05 25.65
C ALA A 3 33.36 -24.88 26.18
N SER A 4 33.35 -25.25 27.47
CA SER A 4 32.28 -26.03 28.11
C SER A 4 30.98 -25.24 28.27
N ALA A 5 31.07 -23.91 28.44
CA ALA A 5 29.89 -23.05 28.53
C ALA A 5 29.22 -22.86 27.15
N VAL A 6 30.01 -22.76 26.07
CA VAL A 6 29.51 -22.61 24.69
C VAL A 6 28.80 -23.89 24.22
N GLU A 7 29.34 -25.08 24.51
CA GLU A 7 28.69 -26.35 24.17
C GLU A 7 27.39 -26.60 24.95
N LYS A 8 27.35 -26.26 26.25
CA LYS A 8 26.11 -26.34 27.04
C LYS A 8 25.04 -25.37 26.52
N ASN A 9 25.43 -24.18 26.07
CA ASN A 9 24.50 -23.21 25.51
C ASN A 9 23.99 -23.62 24.12
N SER A 10 24.84 -24.24 23.30
CA SER A 10 24.49 -24.83 21.99
C SER A 10 23.49 -25.98 22.12
N LYS A 11 23.73 -26.94 23.02
CA LYS A 11 22.80 -28.06 23.27
C LYS A 11 21.44 -27.58 23.78
N LYS A 12 21.43 -26.65 24.74
CA LYS A 12 20.19 -26.07 25.29
C LYS A 12 19.40 -25.26 24.24
N LYS A 13 20.08 -24.61 23.30
CA LYS A 13 19.45 -23.89 22.16
C LYS A 13 18.85 -24.86 21.14
N THR A 14 19.48 -26.02 20.94
CA THR A 14 19.02 -27.06 20.02
C THR A 14 17.80 -27.82 20.56
N GLU A 15 17.81 -28.18 21.85
CA GLU A 15 16.67 -28.81 22.53
C GLU A 15 15.44 -27.91 22.57
N LYS A 16 15.61 -26.61 22.88
CA LYS A 16 14.52 -25.63 22.82
C LYS A 16 13.94 -25.49 21.41
N LYS A 17 14.77 -25.52 20.37
CA LYS A 17 14.32 -25.42 18.98
C LYS A 17 13.53 -26.66 18.54
N LEU A 18 13.90 -27.84 19.05
CA LEU A 18 13.18 -29.08 18.79
C LEU A 18 11.80 -29.09 19.45
N ALA A 19 11.72 -28.71 20.74
CA ALA A 19 10.46 -28.61 21.47
C ALA A 19 9.47 -27.63 20.81
N ALA A 20 9.94 -26.42 20.44
CA ALA A 20 9.10 -25.44 19.75
C ALA A 20 8.57 -25.94 18.39
N ARG A 21 9.35 -26.78 17.69
CA ARG A 21 8.93 -27.39 16.42
C ARG A 21 7.84 -28.45 16.63
N GLU A 22 7.93 -29.24 17.69
CA GLU A 22 6.91 -30.23 18.04
C GLU A 22 5.61 -29.56 18.50
N GLU A 23 5.70 -28.52 19.33
CA GLU A 23 4.55 -27.71 19.74
C GLU A 23 3.84 -27.08 18.53
N ALA A 24 4.59 -26.48 17.61
CA ALA A 24 4.03 -25.92 16.37
C ALA A 24 3.34 -26.99 15.52
N LYS A 25 3.90 -28.21 15.47
CA LYS A 25 3.29 -29.33 14.74
C LYS A 25 1.99 -29.81 15.39
N LEU A 26 1.94 -29.87 16.72
CA LEU A 26 0.73 -30.22 17.48
C LEU A 26 -0.37 -29.18 17.27
N LEU A 27 -0.05 -27.89 17.40
CA LEU A 27 -0.99 -26.79 17.14
C LEU A 27 -1.50 -26.83 15.70
N ALA A 28 -0.63 -27.02 14.71
CA ALA A 28 -1.03 -27.21 13.32
C ALA A 28 -1.95 -28.42 13.14
N GLY A 29 -1.74 -29.50 13.91
CA GLY A 29 -2.63 -30.65 13.95
C GLY A 29 -4.03 -30.30 14.45
N PHE A 30 -4.15 -29.58 15.57
CA PHE A 30 -5.44 -29.12 16.10
C PHE A 30 -6.17 -28.18 15.13
N MET A 31 -5.43 -27.22 14.55
CA MET A 31 -5.97 -26.32 13.53
C MET A 31 -6.44 -27.08 12.28
N GLY A 32 -5.71 -28.11 11.86
CA GLY A 32 -6.11 -29.00 10.78
C GLY A 32 -7.42 -29.74 11.06
N VAL A 33 -7.59 -30.26 12.28
CA VAL A 33 -8.86 -30.87 12.71
C VAL A 33 -10.00 -29.85 12.70
N MET A 34 -9.78 -28.65 13.23
CA MET A 34 -10.79 -27.58 13.21
C MET A 34 -11.16 -27.15 11.79
N ASN A 35 -10.21 -27.15 10.85
CA ASN A 35 -10.51 -26.85 9.44
C ASN A 35 -11.36 -27.95 8.79
N ASN A 36 -11.11 -29.22 9.13
CA ASN A 36 -11.94 -30.33 8.67
C ASN A 36 -13.37 -30.23 9.23
N MET A 37 -13.52 -29.90 10.50
CA MET A 37 -14.82 -29.64 11.13
C MET A 37 -15.57 -28.50 10.41
N ARG A 38 -14.88 -27.39 10.12
CA ARG A 38 -15.42 -26.26 9.35
C ARG A 38 -15.94 -26.69 7.98
N LYS A 39 -15.13 -27.45 7.21
CA LYS A 39 -15.50 -27.95 5.87
C LYS A 39 -16.69 -28.90 5.90
N GLN A 40 -16.85 -29.66 6.98
CA GLN A 40 -18.01 -30.53 7.23
C GLN A 40 -19.20 -29.81 7.87
N LYS A 41 -19.07 -28.51 8.19
CA LYS A 41 -20.08 -27.69 8.90
C LYS A 41 -20.40 -28.22 10.30
N THR A 42 -19.44 -28.91 10.92
CA THR A 42 -19.56 -29.49 12.26
C THR A 42 -19.13 -28.48 13.30
N LEU A 43 -19.99 -28.22 14.30
CA LEU A 43 -19.76 -27.24 15.38
C LEU A 43 -19.59 -25.78 14.93
N CYS A 44 -19.87 -25.45 13.66
CA CYS A 44 -19.91 -24.06 13.19
C CYS A 44 -21.03 -23.30 13.91
N ASP A 45 -20.66 -22.21 14.58
CA ASP A 45 -21.53 -21.36 15.39
C ASP A 45 -21.74 -19.97 14.75
N VAL A 46 -21.20 -19.77 13.54
CA VAL A 46 -21.43 -18.58 12.72
C VAL A 46 -21.36 -18.90 11.22
N ILE A 47 -22.13 -18.15 10.42
CA ILE A 47 -22.04 -18.09 8.97
C ILE A 47 -21.74 -16.64 8.57
N LEU A 48 -20.65 -16.42 7.86
CA LEU A 48 -20.37 -15.14 7.22
C LEU A 48 -21.11 -15.09 5.88
N MET A 49 -21.98 -14.10 5.74
CA MET A 49 -22.72 -13.80 4.54
C MET A 49 -21.96 -12.72 3.77
N VAL A 50 -21.41 -13.08 2.61
CA VAL A 50 -20.66 -12.15 1.74
C VAL A 50 -21.32 -12.18 0.38
N GLN A 51 -22.06 -11.12 0.04
CA GLN A 51 -22.97 -11.13 -1.12
C GLN A 51 -23.90 -12.36 -1.02
N GLU A 52 -23.97 -13.19 -2.06
CA GLU A 52 -24.79 -14.42 -2.07
C GLU A 52 -24.08 -15.65 -1.48
N ARG A 53 -22.81 -15.53 -1.03
CA ARG A 53 -22.03 -16.68 -0.53
C ARG A 53 -22.17 -16.84 0.98
N LYS A 54 -22.37 -18.09 1.41
CA LYS A 54 -22.42 -18.49 2.81
C LYS A 54 -21.13 -19.20 3.22
N ILE A 55 -20.37 -18.60 4.13
CA ILE A 55 -19.09 -19.15 4.61
C ILE A 55 -19.24 -19.57 6.08
N PRO A 56 -19.46 -20.86 6.36
CA PRO A 56 -19.55 -21.35 7.74
C PRO A 56 -18.18 -21.35 8.43
N ALA A 57 -18.16 -20.95 9.70
CA ALA A 57 -16.94 -20.83 10.50
C ALA A 57 -17.20 -21.03 12.00
N HIS A 58 -16.12 -21.01 12.78
CA HIS A 58 -16.14 -21.01 14.24
C HIS A 58 -15.78 -19.63 14.76
N ARG A 59 -16.63 -19.03 15.59
CA ARG A 59 -16.42 -17.70 16.18
C ARG A 59 -15.10 -17.60 16.92
N VAL A 60 -14.75 -18.64 17.68
CA VAL A 60 -13.50 -18.69 18.46
C VAL A 60 -12.26 -18.63 17.57
N VAL A 61 -12.28 -19.26 16.39
CA VAL A 61 -11.14 -19.25 15.46
C VAL A 61 -11.02 -17.89 14.79
N LEU A 62 -12.14 -17.32 14.34
CA LEU A 62 -12.17 -15.99 13.76
C LEU A 62 -11.73 -14.91 14.76
N ALA A 63 -12.25 -14.96 16.00
CA ALA A 63 -11.87 -14.04 17.08
C ALA A 63 -10.39 -14.15 17.47
N ALA A 64 -9.82 -15.36 17.42
CA ALA A 64 -8.40 -15.54 17.69
C ALA A 64 -7.51 -14.96 16.58
N ALA A 65 -7.97 -14.98 15.33
CA ALA A 65 -7.20 -14.53 14.17
C ALA A 65 -7.40 -13.03 13.84
N SER A 66 -8.49 -12.41 14.28
CA SER A 66 -8.91 -11.06 13.89
C SER A 66 -9.42 -10.28 15.10
N HIS A 67 -8.85 -9.09 15.32
CA HIS A 67 -9.31 -8.20 16.40
C HIS A 67 -10.74 -7.71 16.15
N PHE A 68 -11.10 -7.43 14.89
CA PHE A 68 -12.46 -7.06 14.49
C PHE A 68 -13.48 -8.13 14.90
N PHE A 69 -13.24 -9.39 14.52
CA PHE A 69 -14.17 -10.48 14.87
C PHE A 69 -14.20 -10.75 16.37
N ASN A 70 -13.07 -10.59 17.07
CA ASN A 70 -13.04 -10.69 18.52
C ASN A 70 -14.00 -9.67 19.17
N LEU A 71 -13.90 -8.40 18.80
CA LEU A 71 -14.80 -7.36 19.30
C LEU A 71 -16.26 -7.65 18.91
N MET A 72 -16.51 -8.02 17.66
CA MET A 72 -17.86 -8.29 17.17
C MET A 72 -18.54 -9.44 17.93
N PHE A 73 -17.80 -10.49 18.32
CA PHE A 73 -18.37 -11.65 19.01
C PHE A 73 -18.39 -11.53 20.53
N THR A 74 -17.59 -10.65 21.13
CA THR A 74 -17.50 -10.48 22.59
C THR A 74 -18.26 -9.26 23.12
N THR A 75 -18.59 -8.30 22.28
CA THR A 75 -19.40 -7.13 22.66
C THR A 75 -20.90 -7.50 22.70
N ASN A 76 -21.68 -6.91 23.59
CA ASN A 76 -23.12 -7.22 23.75
C ASN A 76 -24.02 -6.56 22.68
N MET A 77 -23.59 -6.53 21.41
CA MET A 77 -24.38 -6.02 20.29
C MET A 77 -25.31 -7.11 19.71
N LEU A 78 -26.26 -6.74 18.84
CA LEU A 78 -27.20 -7.72 18.26
C LEU A 78 -26.48 -8.73 17.35
N GLU A 79 -25.46 -8.26 16.65
CA GLU A 79 -24.57 -9.02 15.77
C GLU A 79 -23.81 -10.12 16.54
N SER A 80 -23.51 -9.87 17.84
CA SER A 80 -22.86 -10.87 18.69
C SER A 80 -23.78 -12.02 19.10
N LYS A 81 -25.08 -11.94 18.81
CA LYS A 81 -26.06 -13.01 19.03
C LYS A 81 -26.59 -13.62 17.73
N SER A 82 -26.30 -13.00 16.59
CA SER A 82 -26.71 -13.54 15.29
C SER A 82 -25.86 -14.72 14.87
N PHE A 83 -26.52 -15.74 14.30
CA PHE A 83 -25.85 -16.87 13.67
C PHE A 83 -25.34 -16.53 12.26
N GLU A 84 -26.00 -15.60 11.57
CA GLU A 84 -25.57 -15.09 10.26
C GLU A 84 -25.05 -13.66 10.41
N VAL A 85 -23.84 -13.40 9.92
CA VAL A 85 -23.18 -12.08 9.95
C VAL A 85 -22.94 -11.61 8.54
N GLU A 86 -23.54 -10.49 8.16
CA GLU A 86 -23.38 -9.88 6.85
C GLU A 86 -22.12 -9.01 6.81
N LEU A 87 -21.21 -9.32 5.88
CA LEU A 87 -20.03 -8.51 5.57
C LEU A 87 -20.30 -7.71 4.30
N LYS A 88 -20.65 -6.43 4.48
CA LYS A 88 -20.94 -5.51 3.39
C LYS A 88 -19.66 -5.06 2.71
N ASP A 89 -19.74 -4.80 1.41
CA ASP A 89 -18.65 -4.28 0.57
C ASP A 89 -17.38 -5.15 0.59
N ALA A 90 -17.55 -6.47 0.76
CA ALA A 90 -16.45 -7.42 0.76
C ALA A 90 -16.49 -8.36 -0.45
N GLU A 91 -15.31 -8.73 -0.93
CA GLU A 91 -15.14 -9.70 -2.01
C GLU A 91 -15.19 -11.13 -1.45
N PRO A 92 -16.11 -12.00 -1.91
CA PRO A 92 -16.26 -13.35 -1.36
C PRO A 92 -14.98 -14.19 -1.43
N ASP A 93 -14.25 -14.12 -2.54
CA ASP A 93 -13.01 -14.88 -2.75
C ASP A 93 -11.88 -14.43 -1.80
N ILE A 94 -11.86 -13.15 -1.42
CA ILE A 94 -10.90 -12.61 -0.46
C ILE A 94 -11.26 -13.04 0.96
N ILE A 95 -12.54 -12.97 1.34
CA ILE A 95 -12.98 -13.43 2.66
C ILE A 95 -12.75 -14.93 2.83
N GLU A 96 -13.02 -15.74 1.80
CA GLU A 96 -12.72 -17.18 1.84
C GLU A 96 -11.22 -17.44 2.07
N GLN A 97 -10.33 -16.67 1.43
CA GLN A 97 -8.88 -16.75 1.66
C GLN A 97 -8.49 -16.36 3.09
N LEU A 98 -9.07 -15.28 3.64
CA LEU A 98 -8.81 -14.85 5.02
C LEU A 98 -9.33 -15.87 6.04
N VAL A 99 -10.49 -16.48 5.79
CA VAL A 99 -11.02 -17.56 6.62
C VAL A 99 -10.12 -18.78 6.52
N GLU A 100 -9.71 -19.23 5.33
CA GLU A 100 -8.77 -20.36 5.22
C GLU A 100 -7.43 -20.04 5.92
N PHE A 101 -6.95 -18.80 5.84
CA PHE A 101 -5.78 -18.34 6.58
C PHE A 101 -5.97 -18.49 8.09
N ALA A 102 -7.12 -18.09 8.66
CA ALA A 102 -7.39 -18.24 10.08
C ALA A 102 -7.28 -19.70 10.58
N TYR A 103 -7.53 -20.66 9.69
CA TYR A 103 -7.45 -22.09 10.02
C TYR A 103 -6.13 -22.75 9.64
N THR A 104 -5.35 -22.19 8.72
CA THR A 104 -4.16 -22.86 8.16
C THR A 104 -2.87 -22.09 8.36
N ALA A 105 -2.96 -20.80 8.74
CA ALA A 105 -1.88 -19.83 8.75
C ALA A 105 -1.15 -19.72 7.39
N ARG A 106 -1.84 -20.05 6.28
CA ARG A 106 -1.30 -19.99 4.92
C ARG A 106 -2.18 -19.11 4.07
N ILE A 107 -1.54 -18.22 3.31
CA ILE A 107 -2.19 -17.37 2.33
C ILE A 107 -1.21 -17.11 1.19
N SER A 108 -1.72 -17.02 -0.04
CA SER A 108 -0.93 -16.75 -1.23
C SER A 108 -1.17 -15.30 -1.66
N VAL A 109 -0.12 -14.48 -1.58
CA VAL A 109 -0.17 -13.07 -2.00
C VAL A 109 0.48 -12.95 -3.37
N ASN A 110 -0.17 -12.25 -4.29
CA ASN A 110 0.29 -12.00 -5.66
C ASN A 110 -0.23 -10.63 -6.15
N SER A 111 0.24 -10.20 -7.32
CA SER A 111 -0.10 -8.90 -7.92
C SER A 111 -1.60 -8.67 -8.12
N ASN A 112 -2.39 -9.72 -8.30
CA ASN A 112 -3.82 -9.59 -8.62
C ASN A 112 -4.69 -9.51 -7.36
N ASN A 113 -4.25 -10.10 -6.25
CA ASN A 113 -5.03 -10.15 -5.01
C ASN A 113 -4.47 -9.27 -3.89
N VAL A 114 -3.23 -8.78 -3.99
CA VAL A 114 -2.57 -8.06 -2.89
C VAL A 114 -3.35 -6.83 -2.43
N GLN A 115 -3.93 -6.08 -3.37
CA GLN A 115 -4.71 -4.87 -3.07
C GLN A 115 -5.95 -5.21 -2.23
N SER A 116 -6.83 -6.06 -2.77
CA SER A 116 -8.06 -6.47 -2.07
C SER A 116 -7.78 -7.23 -0.77
N LEU A 117 -6.71 -8.05 -0.72
CA LEU A 117 -6.28 -8.72 0.51
C LEU A 117 -5.82 -7.73 1.56
N LEU A 118 -5.05 -6.72 1.17
CA LEU A 118 -4.52 -5.72 2.11
C LEU A 118 -5.66 -4.86 2.67
N ASP A 119 -6.58 -4.42 1.81
CA ASP A 119 -7.76 -3.64 2.22
C ASP A 119 -8.63 -4.44 3.19
N ALA A 120 -8.93 -5.70 2.86
CA ALA A 120 -9.70 -6.58 3.73
C ALA A 120 -8.94 -6.91 5.02
N ALA A 121 -7.63 -7.19 4.97
CA ALA A 121 -6.84 -7.45 6.17
C ALA A 121 -6.79 -6.24 7.10
N ASN A 122 -6.76 -5.02 6.57
CA ASN A 122 -6.87 -3.80 7.35
C ASN A 122 -8.27 -3.62 7.95
N GLN A 123 -9.32 -3.81 7.15
CA GLN A 123 -10.72 -3.71 7.58
C GLN A 123 -11.06 -4.71 8.70
N TYR A 124 -10.68 -5.98 8.52
CA TYR A 124 -10.91 -7.06 9.49
C TYR A 124 -9.77 -7.20 10.51
N GLN A 125 -8.79 -6.29 10.51
CA GLN A 125 -7.70 -6.23 11.50
C GLN A 125 -6.96 -7.58 11.68
N ILE A 126 -6.52 -8.17 10.56
CA ILE A 126 -5.72 -9.40 10.49
C ILE A 126 -4.27 -9.00 10.23
N GLU A 127 -3.58 -8.58 11.29
CA GLU A 127 -2.23 -8.00 11.23
C GLU A 127 -1.19 -8.86 10.49
N PRO A 128 -1.13 -10.20 10.68
CA PRO A 128 -0.15 -11.02 9.96
C PRO A 128 -0.34 -10.97 8.44
N VAL A 129 -1.58 -10.92 7.95
CA VAL A 129 -1.87 -10.83 6.51
C VAL A 129 -1.53 -9.44 5.99
N LYS A 130 -1.93 -8.38 6.73
CA LYS A 130 -1.56 -6.99 6.42
C LYS A 130 -0.04 -6.87 6.23
N LYS A 131 0.73 -7.42 7.16
CA LYS A 131 2.19 -7.41 7.11
C LYS A 131 2.73 -8.16 5.87
N MET A 132 2.24 -9.36 5.59
CA MET A 132 2.66 -10.11 4.39
C MET A 132 2.39 -9.35 3.09
N CYS A 133 1.23 -8.68 2.99
CA CYS A 133 0.90 -7.85 1.83
C CYS A 133 1.81 -6.62 1.73
N VAL A 134 2.10 -5.94 2.85
CA VAL A 134 3.03 -4.80 2.88
C VAL A 134 4.44 -5.22 2.47
N ASP A 135 4.95 -6.35 3.00
CA ASP A 135 6.27 -6.86 2.66
C ASP A 135 6.36 -7.25 1.17
N PHE A 136 5.31 -7.87 0.62
CA PHE A 136 5.22 -8.14 -0.82
C PHE A 136 5.25 -6.86 -1.66
N LEU A 137 4.48 -5.82 -1.28
CA LEU A 137 4.47 -4.55 -2.01
C LEU A 137 5.82 -3.84 -1.96
N LYS A 138 6.52 -3.87 -0.81
CA LYS A 138 7.88 -3.30 -0.69
C LYS A 138 8.87 -3.94 -1.67
N GLU A 139 8.74 -5.23 -1.95
CA GLU A 139 9.61 -5.95 -2.89
C GLU A 139 9.23 -5.74 -4.37
N GLN A 140 8.01 -5.24 -4.64
CA GLN A 140 7.47 -5.09 -5.99
C GLN A 140 7.29 -3.62 -6.42
N VAL A 141 7.82 -2.66 -5.65
CA VAL A 141 7.79 -1.23 -6.01
C VAL A 141 8.55 -1.00 -7.31
N ASP A 142 7.90 -0.33 -8.26
CA ASP A 142 8.42 0.02 -9.57
C ASP A 142 7.92 1.41 -10.00
N ALA A 143 8.53 2.00 -11.03
CA ALA A 143 8.18 3.32 -11.54
C ALA A 143 6.71 3.41 -12.00
N SER A 144 6.15 2.29 -12.42
CA SER A 144 4.77 2.17 -12.91
C SER A 144 3.70 2.04 -11.82
N ASN A 145 4.07 1.75 -10.56
CA ASN A 145 3.12 1.49 -9.47
C ASN A 145 3.43 2.26 -8.17
N CYS A 146 4.60 2.88 -8.05
CA CYS A 146 5.06 3.54 -6.82
C CYS A 146 4.12 4.66 -6.35
N LEU A 147 3.50 5.39 -7.27
CA LEU A 147 2.54 6.44 -6.95
C LEU A 147 1.27 5.85 -6.35
N GLY A 148 0.73 4.79 -6.96
CA GLY A 148 -0.41 4.04 -6.42
C GLY A 148 -0.12 3.44 -5.05
N ILE A 149 1.06 2.83 -4.87
CA ILE A 149 1.49 2.26 -3.58
C ILE A 149 1.61 3.36 -2.51
N SER A 150 2.13 4.54 -2.84
CA SER A 150 2.22 5.67 -1.90
C SER A 150 0.84 6.16 -1.46
N VAL A 151 -0.13 6.29 -2.39
CA VAL A 151 -1.54 6.62 -2.05
C VAL A 151 -2.12 5.54 -1.13
N LEU A 152 -1.93 4.27 -1.49
CA LEU A 152 -2.46 3.16 -0.74
C LEU A 152 -1.91 3.12 0.70
N ALA A 153 -0.60 3.30 0.84
CA ALA A 153 0.07 3.33 2.13
C ALA A 153 -0.45 4.45 3.04
N GLU A 154 -0.81 5.60 2.45
CA GLU A 154 -1.45 6.71 3.16
C GLU A 154 -2.89 6.39 3.60
N CYS A 155 -3.69 5.75 2.74
CA CYS A 155 -5.06 5.33 3.09
C CYS A 155 -5.09 4.26 4.20
N LEU A 156 -4.09 3.38 4.26
CA LEU A 156 -4.01 2.28 5.22
C LEU A 156 -3.24 2.59 6.51
N ASP A 157 -2.78 3.84 6.64
CA ASP A 157 -1.91 4.31 7.72
C ASP A 157 -0.67 3.40 7.91
N CYS A 158 0.01 3.11 6.80
CA CYS A 158 1.20 2.26 6.73
C CYS A 158 2.46 3.10 6.45
N PRO A 159 3.07 3.75 7.47
CA PRO A 159 4.19 4.67 7.26
C PRO A 159 5.44 4.00 6.68
N GLU A 160 5.68 2.72 7.00
CA GLU A 160 6.83 1.99 6.46
C GLU A 160 6.74 1.80 4.95
N LEU A 161 5.55 1.45 4.43
CA LEU A 161 5.33 1.28 3.00
C LEU A 161 5.39 2.62 2.28
N LYS A 162 4.82 3.67 2.90
CA LYS A 162 4.87 5.03 2.38
C LYS A 162 6.30 5.52 2.24
N ALA A 163 7.13 5.35 3.27
CA ALA A 163 8.53 5.73 3.21
C ALA A 163 9.28 5.00 2.08
N THR A 164 9.08 3.69 1.93
CA THR A 164 9.71 2.93 0.83
C THR A 164 9.26 3.40 -0.55
N ALA A 165 7.96 3.68 -0.71
CA ALA A 165 7.42 4.18 -1.98
C ALA A 165 7.91 5.60 -2.29
N ASP A 166 7.90 6.49 -1.31
CA ASP A 166 8.36 7.88 -1.46
C ASP A 166 9.88 7.95 -1.74
N ASP A 167 10.68 7.13 -1.06
CA ASP A 167 12.12 6.99 -1.34
C ASP A 167 12.36 6.53 -2.78
N PHE A 168 11.58 5.57 -3.27
CA PHE A 168 11.67 5.10 -4.66
C PHE A 168 11.27 6.20 -5.64
N ILE A 169 10.17 6.92 -5.39
CA ILE A 169 9.73 8.05 -6.21
C ILE A 169 10.83 9.11 -6.30
N HIS A 170 11.50 9.41 -5.19
CA HIS A 170 12.59 10.40 -5.16
C HIS A 170 13.81 9.95 -5.94
N GLN A 171 14.20 8.68 -5.83
CA GLN A 171 15.37 8.12 -6.54
C GLN A 171 15.15 7.94 -8.04
N HIS A 172 13.93 7.56 -8.43
CA HIS A 172 13.58 7.20 -9.81
C HIS A 172 12.61 8.18 -10.48
N PHE A 173 12.51 9.42 -9.97
CA PHE A 173 11.57 10.43 -10.46
C PHE A 173 11.60 10.60 -11.99
N THR A 174 12.80 10.47 -12.60
CA THR A 174 12.98 10.62 -14.06
C THR A 174 12.25 9.58 -14.92
N GLU A 175 11.90 8.46 -14.34
CA GLU A 175 11.10 7.40 -14.94
C GLU A 175 9.63 7.58 -14.55
N VAL A 176 9.38 7.91 -13.29
CA VAL A 176 8.03 8.10 -12.73
C VAL A 176 7.24 9.20 -13.45
N TYR A 177 7.82 10.38 -13.73
CA TYR A 177 7.04 11.46 -14.37
C TYR A 177 6.61 11.12 -15.81
N LYS A 178 7.22 10.11 -16.44
CA LYS A 178 6.89 9.67 -17.80
C LYS A 178 5.71 8.71 -17.83
N THR A 179 5.35 8.11 -16.70
CA THR A 179 4.25 7.13 -16.63
C THR A 179 2.90 7.83 -16.68
N ASP A 180 1.86 7.07 -17.06
CA ASP A 180 0.49 7.58 -17.10
C ASP A 180 -0.10 7.78 -15.70
N GLU A 181 0.36 7.02 -14.69
CA GLU A 181 -0.04 7.23 -13.29
C GLU A 181 0.27 8.65 -12.81
N PHE A 182 1.42 9.21 -13.22
CA PHE A 182 1.79 10.58 -12.87
C PHE A 182 0.78 11.61 -13.42
N LEU A 183 0.22 11.36 -14.61
CA LEU A 183 -0.74 12.25 -15.25
C LEU A 183 -2.11 12.23 -14.54
N GLN A 184 -2.42 11.16 -13.83
CA GLN A 184 -3.66 11.00 -13.06
C GLN A 184 -3.58 11.61 -11.65
N LEU A 185 -2.41 12.07 -11.21
CA LEU A 185 -2.26 12.72 -9.91
C LEU A 185 -3.07 14.02 -9.81
N ASP A 186 -3.56 14.31 -8.60
CA ASP A 186 -4.23 15.56 -8.28
C ASP A 186 -3.25 16.72 -8.10
N VAL A 187 -3.78 17.95 -8.21
CA VAL A 187 -2.99 19.19 -8.12
C VAL A 187 -2.14 19.21 -6.84
N LYS A 188 -2.69 18.77 -5.70
CA LYS A 188 -2.00 18.85 -4.40
C LYS A 188 -0.79 17.93 -4.36
N ARG A 189 -0.90 16.67 -4.81
CA ARG A 189 0.22 15.73 -4.81
C ARG A 189 1.30 16.14 -5.79
N VAL A 190 0.93 16.58 -7.00
CA VAL A 190 1.92 17.08 -7.97
C VAL A 190 2.64 18.31 -7.42
N THR A 191 1.90 19.25 -6.83
CA THR A 191 2.52 20.42 -6.18
C THR A 191 3.47 20.01 -5.06
N HIS A 192 3.10 19.01 -4.26
CA HIS A 192 3.94 18.50 -3.18
C HIS A 192 5.21 17.85 -3.73
N LEU A 193 5.10 16.96 -4.73
CA LEU A 193 6.22 16.28 -5.37
C LEU A 193 7.18 17.29 -6.00
N LEU A 194 6.69 18.21 -6.84
CA LEU A 194 7.53 19.20 -7.53
C LEU A 194 8.20 20.19 -6.57
N ASN A 195 7.66 20.37 -5.36
CA ASN A 195 8.24 21.26 -4.35
C ASN A 195 9.32 20.57 -3.50
N GLN A 196 9.53 19.25 -3.62
CA GLN A 196 10.51 18.50 -2.81
C GLN A 196 11.94 18.67 -3.34
N ASP A 197 12.84 19.11 -2.46
CA ASP A 197 14.30 19.22 -2.70
C ASP A 197 14.99 17.85 -2.82
N THR A 198 14.34 16.78 -2.37
CA THR A 198 14.89 15.42 -2.30
C THR A 198 14.79 14.67 -3.63
N LEU A 199 14.17 15.25 -4.65
CA LEU A 199 14.06 14.63 -5.96
C LEU A 199 15.44 14.44 -6.59
N THR A 200 15.78 13.19 -6.94
CA THR A 200 17.02 12.85 -7.64
C THR A 200 16.84 13.12 -9.14
N VAL A 201 16.93 14.39 -9.50
CA VAL A 201 16.90 14.86 -10.90
C VAL A 201 18.28 15.28 -11.37
N ARG A 202 18.57 15.09 -12.66
CA ARG A 202 19.86 15.51 -13.25
C ARG A 202 19.96 17.02 -13.44
N ALA A 203 18.81 17.66 -13.68
CA ALA A 203 18.66 19.08 -13.88
C ALA A 203 17.21 19.47 -13.60
N GLU A 204 17.00 20.73 -13.22
CA GLU A 204 15.67 21.30 -13.00
C GLU A 204 14.82 21.29 -14.28
N ASP A 205 15.47 21.20 -15.46
CA ASP A 205 14.84 20.99 -16.77
C ASP A 205 13.85 19.79 -16.75
N GLN A 206 14.15 18.74 -15.98
CA GLN A 206 13.29 17.55 -15.87
C GLN A 206 12.04 17.80 -15.00
N VAL A 207 12.16 18.66 -13.98
CA VAL A 207 11.04 19.08 -13.13
C VAL A 207 10.08 19.96 -13.94
N TYR A 208 10.64 20.82 -14.79
CA TYR A 208 9.87 21.59 -15.76
C TYR A 208 9.13 20.68 -16.75
N ASP A 209 9.82 19.71 -17.37
CA ASP A 209 9.21 18.77 -18.31
C ASP A 209 8.06 17.97 -17.66
N ALA A 210 8.24 17.53 -16.41
CA ALA A 210 7.20 16.87 -15.63
C ALA A 210 5.97 17.78 -15.42
N ALA A 211 6.19 19.03 -15.00
CA ALA A 211 5.13 20.01 -14.79
C ALA A 211 4.33 20.28 -16.08
N VAL A 212 5.03 20.52 -17.20
CA VAL A 212 4.40 20.78 -18.50
C VAL A 212 3.66 19.55 -19.00
N ARG A 213 4.23 18.35 -18.87
CA ARG A 213 3.57 17.09 -19.28
C ARG A 213 2.27 16.87 -18.52
N TRP A 214 2.27 17.13 -17.22
CA TRP A 214 1.04 17.05 -16.41
C TRP A 214 0.02 18.12 -16.82
N LEU A 215 0.44 19.36 -17.06
CA LEU A 215 -0.48 20.43 -17.50
C LEU A 215 -1.12 20.13 -18.88
N LYS A 216 -0.33 19.61 -19.83
CA LYS A 216 -0.78 19.25 -21.19
C LYS A 216 -1.80 18.12 -21.25
N TYR A 217 -1.85 17.26 -20.23
CA TYR A 217 -2.75 16.11 -20.25
C TYR A 217 -4.24 16.52 -20.13
N ASP A 218 -4.53 17.58 -19.38
CA ASP A 218 -5.89 18.10 -19.22
C ASP A 218 -5.84 19.63 -19.13
N GLU A 219 -5.49 20.25 -20.25
CA GLU A 219 -5.35 21.70 -20.38
C GLU A 219 -6.56 22.47 -19.81
N PRO A 220 -7.82 22.23 -20.22
CA PRO A 220 -8.94 23.09 -19.81
C PRO A 220 -9.18 23.12 -18.29
N ASN A 221 -8.97 22.00 -17.59
CA ASN A 221 -9.17 21.94 -16.13
C ASN A 221 -7.92 22.34 -15.33
N ARG A 222 -6.73 22.25 -15.93
CA ARG A 222 -5.44 22.49 -15.24
C ARG A 222 -4.86 23.88 -15.47
N GLN A 223 -5.33 24.61 -16.50
CA GLN A 223 -5.01 26.03 -16.74
C GLN A 223 -5.01 26.91 -15.47
N PRO A 224 -6.04 26.88 -14.58
CA PRO A 224 -6.05 27.75 -13.39
C PRO A 224 -4.92 27.45 -12.39
N PHE A 225 -4.39 26.24 -12.36
CA PHE A 225 -3.31 25.82 -11.44
C PHE A 225 -1.92 25.97 -12.05
N MET A 226 -1.82 26.40 -13.31
CA MET A 226 -0.57 26.46 -14.06
C MET A 226 0.48 27.37 -13.39
N VAL A 227 0.07 28.55 -12.93
CA VAL A 227 0.97 29.49 -12.25
C VAL A 227 1.51 28.88 -10.97
N ASP A 228 0.65 28.26 -10.16
CA ASP A 228 1.04 27.65 -8.88
C ASP A 228 1.99 26.47 -9.06
N ILE A 229 1.74 25.62 -10.06
CA ILE A 229 2.57 24.46 -10.39
C ILE A 229 3.93 24.91 -10.92
N LEU A 230 3.95 25.81 -11.92
CA LEU A 230 5.19 26.33 -12.47
C LEU A 230 5.98 27.13 -11.42
N ALA A 231 5.32 27.79 -10.47
CA ALA A 231 5.99 28.50 -9.39
C ALA A 231 6.84 27.58 -8.49
N LYS A 232 6.56 26.28 -8.45
CA LYS A 232 7.35 25.28 -7.71
C LYS A 232 8.66 24.91 -8.42
N VAL A 233 8.73 25.13 -9.73
CA VAL A 233 9.95 24.92 -10.51
C VAL A 233 10.96 26.03 -10.21
N ARG A 234 12.21 25.63 -9.95
CA ARG A 234 13.31 26.55 -9.64
C ARG A 234 13.94 27.07 -10.92
N PHE A 235 13.23 27.96 -11.62
CA PHE A 235 13.72 28.61 -12.84
C PHE A 235 15.18 29.12 -12.80
N PRO A 236 15.72 29.65 -11.68
CA PRO A 236 17.13 30.04 -11.61
C PRO A 236 18.14 28.90 -11.83
N LEU A 237 17.74 27.64 -11.62
CA LEU A 237 18.56 26.44 -11.79
C LEU A 237 18.39 25.81 -13.19
N ILE A 238 17.47 26.32 -14.01
CA ILE A 238 17.25 25.84 -15.38
C ILE A 238 18.32 26.43 -16.31
N SER A 239 18.78 25.65 -17.26
CA SER A 239 19.80 26.11 -18.22
C SER A 239 19.26 27.23 -19.15
N LYS A 240 20.05 28.29 -19.36
CA LYS A 240 19.66 29.45 -20.21
C LYS A 240 19.30 29.05 -21.65
N ASN A 241 19.93 27.99 -22.16
CA ASN A 241 19.64 27.44 -23.49
C ASN A 241 18.27 26.75 -23.54
N PHE A 242 17.85 26.12 -22.45
CA PHE A 242 16.54 25.47 -22.35
C PHE A 242 15.43 26.51 -22.13
N LEU A 243 15.67 27.54 -21.31
CA LEU A 243 14.73 28.66 -21.11
C LEU A 243 14.40 29.38 -22.43
N SER A 244 15.41 29.70 -23.24
CA SER A 244 15.22 30.42 -24.51
C SER A 244 14.61 29.56 -25.62
N LYS A 245 14.88 28.26 -25.66
CA LYS A 245 14.39 27.37 -26.74
C LYS A 245 13.08 26.68 -26.43
N THR A 246 12.88 26.21 -25.20
CA THR A 246 11.75 25.35 -24.83
C THR A 246 10.70 26.16 -24.08
N VAL A 247 11.09 26.93 -23.05
CA VAL A 247 10.14 27.65 -22.19
C VAL A 247 9.51 28.85 -22.91
N GLN A 248 10.30 29.62 -23.67
CA GLN A 248 9.79 30.76 -24.44
C GLN A 248 8.99 30.34 -25.69
N ALA A 249 9.19 29.14 -26.22
CA ALA A 249 8.49 28.63 -27.40
C ALA A 249 7.23 27.83 -27.04
N GLU A 250 6.98 27.57 -25.75
CA GLU A 250 5.85 26.75 -25.30
C GLU A 250 4.54 27.56 -25.35
N PRO A 251 3.54 27.17 -26.17
CA PRO A 251 2.28 27.90 -26.32
C PRO A 251 1.53 28.09 -24.99
N LEU A 252 1.56 27.10 -24.10
CA LEU A 252 0.93 27.19 -22.77
C LEU A 252 1.44 28.36 -21.93
N ILE A 253 2.72 28.70 -22.07
CA ILE A 253 3.33 29.81 -21.34
C ILE A 253 3.08 31.12 -22.09
N GLN A 254 3.15 31.12 -23.43
CA GLN A 254 2.87 32.31 -24.24
C GLN A 254 1.43 32.82 -24.10
N ASP A 255 0.47 31.91 -23.99
CA ASP A 255 -0.95 32.24 -23.88
C ASP A 255 -1.33 32.83 -22.51
N ASN A 256 -0.46 32.67 -21.49
CA ASN A 256 -0.72 33.14 -20.14
C ASN A 256 0.27 34.24 -19.68
N PRO A 257 -0.14 35.52 -19.64
CA PRO A 257 0.74 36.64 -19.32
C PRO A 257 1.28 36.61 -17.88
N GLU A 258 0.60 35.93 -16.95
CA GLU A 258 1.06 35.74 -15.57
C GLU A 258 2.27 34.78 -15.52
N CYS A 259 2.22 33.69 -16.29
CA CYS A 259 3.32 32.74 -16.41
C CYS A 259 4.55 33.39 -17.06
N LEU A 260 4.37 34.17 -18.14
CA LEU A 260 5.45 34.92 -18.75
C LEU A 260 6.11 35.90 -17.77
N LYS A 261 5.30 36.67 -17.02
CA LYS A 261 5.83 37.57 -15.99
C LYS A 261 6.61 36.81 -14.92
N MET A 262 6.12 35.65 -14.48
CA MET A 262 6.82 34.84 -13.49
C MET A 262 8.16 34.34 -14.01
N VAL A 263 8.21 33.79 -15.23
CA VAL A 263 9.45 33.31 -15.86
C VAL A 263 10.45 34.46 -16.02
N ILE A 264 9.99 35.63 -16.48
CA ILE A 264 10.82 36.84 -16.63
C ILE A 264 11.32 37.35 -15.27
N SER A 265 10.49 37.32 -14.22
CA SER A 265 10.87 37.78 -12.88
C SER A 265 11.87 36.87 -12.16
N LYS A 266 11.89 35.57 -12.51
CA LYS A 266 12.78 34.56 -11.92
C LYS A 266 14.03 34.29 -12.77
N LEU A 267 14.16 34.96 -13.92
CA LEU A 267 15.40 35.00 -14.70
C LEU A 267 16.40 35.95 -14.04
N PRO A 268 17.68 35.55 -13.87
CA PRO A 268 18.72 36.42 -13.31
C PRO A 268 19.15 37.54 -14.26
#